data_AF-A0A431IFP7-F1
#
_entry.id   AF-A0A431IFP7-F1
#
_cell.length_a   1.000
_cell.length_b   1.000
_cell.length_c   1.000
_cell.angle_alpha   90.00
_cell.angle_beta   90.00
_cell.angle_gamma   90.00
#
_symmetry.space_group_name_H-M   'P 1'
#
loop_
_entity.id
_entity.type
_entity.pdbx_description
1 polymer ?
#
loop_
_entity_poly.entity_id
_entity_poly.type
_entity_poly.pdbx_seq_one_letter_code
_entity_poly.pdbx_strand_id
1 'polypeptide(L)'
;MPADRQTDPDAPLTDPSGPDLAGLSASIDRLTDHAHDWSTQRLLDEGLDLVRDACWADAAALFRVGARRAAAVHARPSVRSRRTRPGGVCAPVPDAVDTGWFPWGLAPLAADRFVLIDDARALPADPDGARTLGELGVRSCLHLPLRQRGRTVGALQVFWSEPRLAWDDDRGRLLRTLGRFLLTCDGRVRT
;
A
#
# COMPACT_ATOMS: atom_id res chain seq x y z
N MET A 1 -21.32 47.70 19.15
CA MET A 1 -20.97 46.38 19.71
C MET A 1 -21.16 45.34 18.62
N PRO A 2 -20.12 44.90 17.90
CA PRO A 2 -20.26 43.82 16.93
C PRO A 2 -20.28 42.47 17.67
N ALA A 3 -21.17 41.57 17.25
CA ALA A 3 -21.29 40.24 17.82
C ALA A 3 -20.08 39.38 17.41
N ASP A 4 -19.40 38.83 18.41
CA ASP A 4 -18.35 37.82 18.24
C ASP A 4 -18.93 36.60 17.53
N ARG A 5 -18.35 36.25 16.37
CA ARG A 5 -18.57 34.96 15.73
C ARG A 5 -17.84 33.90 16.57
N GLN A 6 -18.59 33.24 17.45
CA GLN A 6 -18.18 32.01 18.10
C GLN A 6 -17.71 31.02 17.03
N THR A 7 -16.40 30.74 17.00
CA THR A 7 -15.84 29.71 16.13
C THR A 7 -16.07 28.39 16.85
N ASP A 8 -16.85 27.50 16.23
CA ASP A 8 -17.21 26.20 16.78
C ASP A 8 -15.96 25.29 16.85
N PRO A 9 -15.48 24.87 18.04
CA PRO A 9 -14.31 24.02 18.19
C PRO A 9 -14.56 22.55 17.81
N ASP A 10 -15.82 22.17 17.54
CA ASP A 10 -16.23 20.79 17.20
C ASP A 10 -16.61 20.60 15.72
N ALA A 11 -16.29 21.56 14.85
CA ALA A 11 -16.40 21.32 13.41
C ALA A 11 -15.52 20.12 13.04
N PRO A 12 -16.07 19.03 12.44
CA PRO A 12 -15.27 17.90 12.04
C PRO A 12 -14.18 18.41 11.10
N LEU A 13 -12.92 18.22 11.49
CA LEU A 13 -11.78 18.41 10.62
C LEU A 13 -12.07 17.61 9.35
N THR A 14 -12.42 18.30 8.28
CA THR A 14 -12.47 17.71 6.95
C THR A 14 -11.06 17.21 6.70
N ASP A 15 -10.89 15.89 6.83
CA ASP A 15 -9.70 15.13 6.46
C ASP A 15 -9.18 15.71 5.15
N PRO A 16 -7.90 16.09 5.00
CA PRO A 16 -7.44 17.01 3.95
C PRO A 16 -7.50 16.39 2.54
N SER A 17 -8.69 16.03 2.06
CA SER A 17 -9.08 15.11 0.99
C SER A 17 -7.98 14.66 0.04
N GLY A 18 -7.73 13.35 0.05
CA GLY A 18 -6.95 12.69 -1.01
C GLY A 18 -7.64 12.94 -2.34
N PRO A 19 -7.04 12.54 -3.47
CA PRO A 19 -7.77 12.60 -4.73
C PRO A 19 -9.15 11.96 -4.55
N ASP A 20 -10.21 12.72 -4.85
CA ASP A 20 -11.57 12.21 -4.86
C ASP A 20 -11.62 10.95 -5.75
N LEU A 21 -12.51 10.01 -5.45
CA LEU A 21 -12.58 8.69 -6.08
C LEU A 21 -12.67 8.78 -7.61
N ALA A 22 -13.35 9.80 -8.14
CA ALA A 22 -13.40 10.09 -9.57
C ALA A 22 -12.01 10.43 -10.15
N GLY A 23 -11.23 11.25 -9.44
CA GLY A 23 -9.86 11.60 -9.82
C GLY A 23 -8.90 10.40 -9.75
N LEU A 24 -9.06 9.54 -8.75
CA LEU A 24 -8.30 8.29 -8.65
C LEU A 24 -8.65 7.34 -9.81
N SER A 25 -9.93 7.15 -10.11
CA SER A 25 -10.37 6.33 -11.24
C SER A 25 -9.77 6.83 -12.54
N ALA A 26 -9.90 8.13 -12.84
CA ALA A 26 -9.34 8.72 -14.06
C ALA A 26 -7.81 8.59 -14.14
N SER A 27 -7.11 8.60 -12.99
CA SER A 27 -5.66 8.39 -12.94
C SER A 27 -5.29 6.94 -13.23
N ILE A 28 -6.07 5.99 -12.72
CA ILE A 28 -5.92 4.56 -13.05
C ILE A 28 -6.16 4.34 -14.54
N ASP A 29 -7.22 4.92 -15.10
CA ASP A 29 -7.57 4.77 -16.52
C ASP A 29 -6.43 5.28 -17.42
N ARG A 30 -5.90 6.48 -17.15
CA ARG A 30 -4.73 7.02 -17.87
C ARG A 30 -3.50 6.12 -17.77
N LEU A 31 -3.25 5.54 -16.59
CA LEU A 31 -2.13 4.62 -16.41
C LEU A 31 -2.34 3.33 -17.21
N THR A 32 -3.56 2.79 -17.24
CA THR A 32 -3.89 1.60 -18.02
C THR A 32 -3.84 1.82 -19.52
N ASP A 33 -4.14 3.03 -20.01
CA ASP A 33 -4.02 3.36 -21.44
C ASP A 33 -2.56 3.23 -21.93
N HIS A 34 -1.59 3.49 -21.06
CA HIS A 34 -0.16 3.33 -21.36
C HIS A 34 0.37 1.90 -21.25
N ALA A 35 -0.48 0.90 -20.99
CA ALA A 35 -0.06 -0.49 -20.72
C ALA A 35 0.76 -1.14 -21.85
N HIS A 36 0.59 -0.68 -23.09
CA HIS A 36 1.27 -1.21 -24.27
C HIS A 36 2.50 -0.39 -24.68
N ASP A 37 2.58 0.86 -24.23
CA ASP A 37 3.63 1.79 -24.63
C ASP A 37 4.76 1.89 -23.60
N TRP A 38 4.43 1.66 -22.32
CA TRP A 38 5.39 1.79 -21.23
C TRP A 38 6.01 0.44 -20.86
N SER A 39 7.27 0.50 -20.41
CA SER A 39 7.91 -0.67 -19.82
C SER A 39 7.19 -1.10 -18.54
N THR A 40 7.24 -2.40 -18.24
CA THR A 40 6.68 -2.95 -16.99
C THR A 40 7.22 -2.22 -15.76
N GLN A 41 8.52 -1.90 -15.73
CA GLN A 41 9.12 -1.18 -14.62
C GLN A 41 8.51 0.22 -14.44
N ARG A 42 8.31 0.96 -15.54
CA ARG A 42 7.68 2.28 -15.48
C ARG A 42 6.23 2.19 -15.00
N LEU A 43 5.46 1.23 -15.50
CA LEU A 43 4.09 1.01 -15.03
C LEU A 43 4.03 0.70 -13.53
N LEU A 44 4.98 -0.09 -13.02
CA LEU A 44 5.09 -0.41 -11.60
C LEU A 44 5.49 0.81 -10.76
N ASP A 45 6.45 1.62 -11.24
CA ASP A 45 6.87 2.86 -10.59
C ASP A 45 5.70 3.84 -10.47
N GLU A 46 5.08 4.18 -11.60
CA GLU A 46 3.98 5.15 -11.69
C GLU A 46 2.73 4.65 -10.95
N GLY A 47 2.45 3.34 -11.02
CA GLY A 47 1.33 2.73 -10.32
C GLY A 47 1.50 2.75 -8.81
N LEU A 48 2.69 2.46 -8.29
CA LEU A 48 2.93 2.53 -6.85
C LEU A 48 3.10 3.95 -6.34
N ASP A 49 3.58 4.90 -7.14
CA ASP A 49 3.52 6.31 -6.78
C ASP A 49 2.07 6.81 -6.74
N LEU A 50 1.22 6.41 -7.70
CA LEU A 50 -0.23 6.69 -7.64
C LEU A 50 -0.89 6.10 -6.39
N VAL A 51 -0.54 4.87 -5.98
CA VAL A 51 -1.03 4.29 -4.71
C VAL A 51 -0.61 5.15 -3.52
N ARG A 52 0.64 5.61 -3.48
CA ARG A 52 1.16 6.45 -2.40
C ARG A 52 0.44 7.78 -2.35
N ASP A 53 0.29 8.45 -3.48
CA ASP A 53 -0.37 9.75 -3.56
C ASP A 53 -1.84 9.65 -3.17
N ALA A 54 -2.53 8.60 -3.63
CA ALA A 54 -3.93 8.34 -3.27
C ALA A 54 -4.13 8.04 -1.77
N CYS A 55 -3.10 7.53 -1.09
CA CYS A 55 -3.15 7.16 0.32
C CYS A 55 -2.42 8.16 1.24
N TRP A 56 -1.77 9.17 0.67
CA TRP A 56 -0.70 9.95 1.31
C TRP A 56 0.24 9.09 2.14
N ALA A 57 0.71 8.03 1.50
CA ALA A 57 1.58 7.07 2.13
C ALA A 57 3.03 7.39 1.86
N ASP A 58 3.86 7.17 2.86
CA ASP A 58 5.30 7.34 2.72
C ASP A 58 5.87 6.26 1.81
N ALA A 59 5.36 5.02 1.90
CA ALA A 59 5.76 3.91 1.05
C ALA A 59 4.60 2.97 0.67
N ALA A 60 4.75 2.28 -0.44
CA ALA A 60 3.86 1.21 -0.90
C ALA A 60 4.66 0.05 -1.51
N ALA A 61 4.10 -1.16 -1.44
CA ALA A 61 4.67 -2.34 -2.04
C ALA A 61 3.60 -3.25 -2.65
N LEU A 62 3.92 -3.83 -3.80
CA LEU A 62 3.12 -4.84 -4.47
C LEU A 62 3.76 -6.21 -4.26
N PHE A 63 2.96 -7.17 -3.83
CA PHE A 63 3.38 -8.56 -3.63
C PHE A 63 2.59 -9.49 -4.54
N ARG A 64 3.28 -10.50 -5.07
CA ARG A 64 2.67 -11.67 -5.67
C ARG A 64 2.53 -12.74 -4.60
N VAL A 65 1.35 -13.34 -4.48
CA VAL A 65 1.03 -14.37 -3.49
C VAL A 65 0.68 -15.66 -4.24
N GLY A 66 1.55 -16.66 -4.09
CA GLY A 66 1.32 -18.03 -4.56
C GLY A 66 0.75 -18.92 -3.47
N ALA A 67 0.76 -20.25 -3.70
CA ALA A 67 0.18 -21.21 -2.75
C ALA A 67 0.95 -21.33 -1.42
N ARG A 68 2.27 -21.08 -1.43
CA ARG A 68 3.15 -21.19 -0.25
C ARG A 68 4.08 -20.01 -0.05
N ARG A 69 4.23 -19.15 -1.07
CA ARG A 69 5.19 -18.05 -1.03
C ARG A 69 4.56 -16.74 -1.45
N ALA A 70 4.89 -15.68 -0.70
CA ALA A 70 4.65 -14.30 -1.10
C ALA A 70 6.00 -13.64 -1.43
N ALA A 71 6.08 -12.93 -2.55
CA ALA A 71 7.30 -12.26 -3.00
C ALA A 71 6.99 -10.82 -3.42
N ALA A 72 7.87 -9.89 -3.06
CA ALA A 72 7.76 -8.52 -3.52
C ALA A 72 7.94 -8.48 -5.04
N VAL A 73 6.99 -7.85 -5.73
CA VAL A 73 7.07 -7.54 -7.16
C VAL A 73 7.74 -6.19 -7.35
N HIS A 74 7.28 -5.18 -6.59
CA HIS A 74 7.84 -3.83 -6.64
C HIS A 74 7.54 -3.07 -5.35
N ALA A 75 8.31 -2.02 -5.06
CA ALA A 75 8.07 -1.16 -3.92
C ALA A 75 8.64 0.26 -4.11
N ARG A 76 7.98 1.25 -3.50
CA ARG A 76 8.26 2.69 -3.64
C ARG A 76 8.09 3.41 -2.31
N PRO A 77 9.11 4.15 -1.81
CA PRO A 77 10.51 3.76 -1.92
C PRO A 77 10.73 2.41 -1.22
N SER A 78 11.74 1.67 -1.66
CA SER A 78 12.10 0.39 -1.04
C SER A 78 13.43 0.48 -0.31
N VAL A 79 13.62 -0.38 0.70
CA VAL A 79 14.94 -0.53 1.37
C VAL A 79 16.06 -0.93 0.38
N ARG A 80 15.72 -1.51 -0.78
CA ARG A 80 16.69 -1.90 -1.82
C ARG A 80 17.17 -0.72 -2.67
N SER A 81 16.33 0.29 -2.90
CA SER A 81 16.63 1.37 -3.86
C SER A 81 17.35 2.59 -3.24
N ARG A 82 18.14 2.41 -2.17
CA ARG A 82 18.68 3.48 -1.29
C ARG A 82 19.00 4.81 -2.00
N ARG A 83 18.08 5.77 -1.82
CA ARG A 83 18.29 7.21 -1.71
C ARG A 83 17.15 7.79 -0.84
N THR A 84 16.95 7.24 0.36
CA THR A 84 15.98 7.79 1.31
C THR A 84 16.59 8.93 2.11
N ARG A 85 15.78 9.95 2.41
CA ARG A 85 16.14 10.96 3.39
C ARG A 85 16.34 10.27 4.75
N PRO A 86 17.29 10.73 5.59
CA PRO A 86 17.36 10.30 6.99
C PRO A 86 15.97 10.43 7.63
N GLY A 87 15.46 9.35 8.22
CA GLY A 87 14.14 9.30 8.86
C GLY A 87 12.93 9.00 7.94
N GLY A 88 13.13 8.71 6.64
CA GLY A 88 12.04 8.34 5.74
C GLY A 88 11.62 6.87 5.84
N VAL A 89 10.32 6.58 5.65
CA VAL A 89 9.79 5.21 5.60
C VAL A 89 10.27 4.48 4.35
N CYS A 90 10.66 3.23 4.51
CA CYS A 90 10.90 2.31 3.39
C CYS A 90 9.98 1.11 3.48
N ALA A 91 9.40 0.70 2.36
CA ALA A 91 8.64 -0.53 2.35
C ALA A 91 9.58 -1.75 2.60
N PRO A 92 9.22 -2.66 3.53
CA PRO A 92 9.90 -3.93 3.69
C PRO A 92 9.68 -4.79 2.44
N VAL A 93 10.77 -5.32 1.88
CA VAL A 93 10.76 -6.15 0.67
C VAL A 93 11.60 -7.41 0.87
N PRO A 94 11.14 -8.38 1.69
CA PRO A 94 11.80 -9.68 1.79
C PRO A 94 11.78 -10.38 0.43
N ASP A 95 12.83 -11.16 0.10
CA ASP A 95 12.95 -11.82 -1.21
C ASP A 95 11.75 -12.73 -1.51
N ALA A 96 11.42 -13.62 -0.58
CA ALA A 96 10.16 -14.35 -0.56
C ALA A 96 9.93 -14.99 0.80
N VAL A 97 8.72 -14.89 1.31
CA VAL A 97 8.31 -15.37 2.64
C VAL A 97 7.21 -16.43 2.52
N ASP A 98 7.01 -17.20 3.59
CA ASP A 98 5.90 -18.16 3.66
C ASP A 98 4.54 -17.44 3.76
N THR A 99 3.51 -17.97 3.09
CA THR A 99 2.16 -17.38 3.11
C THR A 99 1.44 -17.54 4.44
N GLY A 100 1.84 -18.50 5.28
CA GLY A 100 1.37 -18.64 6.66
C GLY A 100 1.99 -17.63 7.63
N TRP A 101 2.99 -16.86 7.18
CA TRP A 101 3.51 -15.69 7.89
C TRP A 101 2.97 -14.39 7.30
N PHE A 102 2.90 -14.28 5.98
CA PHE A 102 2.51 -13.04 5.31
C PHE A 102 1.02 -12.67 5.52
N PRO A 103 0.69 -11.40 5.80
CA PRO A 103 1.56 -10.23 5.95
C PRO A 103 2.06 -10.04 7.39
N TRP A 104 3.37 -9.80 7.59
CA TRP A 104 3.96 -9.39 8.89
C TRP A 104 3.59 -10.26 10.10
N GLY A 105 3.40 -11.56 9.92
CA GLY A 105 2.94 -12.50 10.96
C GLY A 105 1.43 -12.52 11.18
N LEU A 106 0.65 -11.74 10.43
CA LEU A 106 -0.80 -11.58 10.58
C LEU A 106 -1.61 -12.51 9.66
N ALA A 107 -0.98 -13.49 9.00
CA ALA A 107 -1.69 -14.45 8.15
C ALA A 107 -2.93 -15.10 8.82
N PRO A 108 -2.91 -15.44 10.13
CA PRO A 108 -4.08 -16.02 10.80
C PRO A 108 -5.34 -15.14 10.80
N LEU A 109 -5.21 -13.82 10.59
CA LEU A 109 -6.38 -12.92 10.48
C LEU A 109 -7.21 -13.20 9.22
N ALA A 110 -6.61 -13.83 8.19
CA ALA A 110 -7.28 -14.25 6.96
C ALA A 110 -8.18 -13.17 6.33
N ALA A 111 -7.72 -11.92 6.32
CA ALA A 111 -8.56 -10.80 5.92
C ALA A 111 -8.99 -10.87 4.44
N ASP A 112 -10.28 -10.66 4.21
CA ASP A 112 -10.85 -10.67 2.86
C ASP A 112 -10.80 -9.31 2.17
N ARG A 113 -10.89 -8.21 2.93
CA ARG A 113 -11.00 -6.84 2.39
C ARG A 113 -9.74 -6.02 2.63
N PHE A 114 -9.36 -5.86 3.90
CA PHE A 114 -8.16 -5.17 4.33
C PHE A 114 -7.82 -5.49 5.79
N VAL A 115 -6.60 -5.16 6.20
CA VAL A 115 -6.20 -5.03 7.61
C VAL A 115 -5.51 -3.67 7.76
N LEU A 116 -6.06 -2.80 8.61
CA LEU A 116 -5.40 -1.57 9.03
C LEU A 116 -4.80 -1.78 10.41
N ILE A 117 -3.53 -1.43 10.57
CA ILE A 117 -2.83 -1.44 11.85
C ILE A 117 -2.43 0.00 12.17
N ASP A 118 -3.03 0.56 13.21
CA ASP A 118 -2.82 1.95 13.66
C ASP A 118 -1.48 2.14 14.40
N ASP A 119 -1.00 1.11 15.11
CA ASP A 119 0.34 0.99 15.67
C ASP A 119 1.04 -0.28 15.16
N ALA A 120 1.84 -0.11 14.11
CA ALA A 120 2.58 -1.19 13.47
C ALA A 120 4.01 -1.38 14.03
N ARG A 121 4.46 -0.56 15.00
CA ARG A 121 5.89 -0.50 15.38
C ARG A 121 6.45 -1.84 15.85
N ALA A 122 5.65 -2.63 16.55
CA ALA A 122 6.06 -3.91 17.12
C ALA A 122 5.92 -5.08 16.13
N LEU A 123 5.32 -4.87 14.95
CA LEU A 123 5.16 -5.94 13.97
C LEU A 123 6.51 -6.31 13.34
N PRO A 124 6.74 -7.60 13.05
CA PRO A 124 7.97 -8.05 12.40
C PRO A 124 8.01 -7.59 10.94
N ALA A 125 9.16 -7.06 10.52
CA ALA A 125 9.44 -6.74 9.12
C ALA A 125 9.91 -7.98 8.33
N ASP A 126 10.50 -8.96 9.02
CA ASP A 126 11.09 -10.18 8.47
C ASP A 126 10.56 -11.43 9.20
N PRO A 127 10.52 -12.61 8.55
CA PRO A 127 9.99 -13.84 9.17
C PRO A 127 10.73 -14.32 10.42
N ASP A 128 12.02 -14.04 10.50
CA ASP A 128 12.86 -14.37 11.66
C ASP A 128 12.71 -13.38 12.82
N GLY A 129 11.97 -12.29 12.62
CA GLY A 129 11.78 -11.23 13.61
C GLY A 129 13.03 -10.38 13.84
N ALA A 130 14.04 -10.44 12.96
CA ALA A 130 15.29 -9.71 13.15
C ALA A 130 15.13 -8.18 13.13
N ARG A 131 14.06 -7.69 12.49
CA ARG A 131 13.69 -6.28 12.46
C ARG A 131 12.21 -6.09 12.68
N THR A 132 11.85 -4.93 13.20
CA THR A 132 10.47 -4.48 13.31
C THR A 132 10.14 -3.45 12.24
N LEU A 133 8.84 -3.28 11.94
CA LEU A 133 8.37 -2.21 11.07
C LEU A 133 8.73 -0.83 11.64
N GLY A 134 8.74 -0.67 12.97
CA GLY A 134 9.13 0.58 13.64
C GLY A 134 10.57 1.01 13.35
N GLU A 135 11.51 0.06 13.30
CA GLU A 135 12.91 0.33 12.93
C GLU A 135 13.07 0.77 11.48
N LEU A 136 12.09 0.47 10.61
CA LEU A 136 12.02 0.95 9.23
C LEU A 136 11.26 2.28 9.10
N GLY A 137 10.92 2.92 10.22
CA GLY A 137 10.18 4.18 10.28
C GLY A 137 8.66 4.04 10.11
N VAL A 138 8.13 2.81 10.04
CA VAL A 138 6.70 2.57 9.89
C VAL A 138 6.01 2.72 11.24
N ARG A 139 4.99 3.57 11.27
CA ARG A 139 4.15 3.82 12.44
C ARG A 139 2.79 3.16 12.33
N SER A 140 2.20 3.16 11.13
CA SER A 140 0.97 2.44 10.80
C SER A 140 1.08 1.82 9.41
N CYS A 141 0.27 0.79 9.13
CA CYS A 141 0.27 0.13 7.82
C CYS A 141 -1.09 -0.46 7.46
N LEU A 142 -1.28 -0.68 6.16
CA LEU A 142 -2.48 -1.25 5.58
C LEU A 142 -2.11 -2.40 4.67
N HIS A 143 -2.79 -3.53 4.85
CA HIS A 143 -2.76 -4.66 3.95
C HIS A 143 -4.04 -4.73 3.12
N LEU A 144 -3.90 -4.73 1.79
CA LEU A 144 -4.98 -4.88 0.82
C LEU A 144 -4.78 -6.17 0.02
N PRO A 145 -5.48 -7.27 0.34
CA PRO A 145 -5.41 -8.50 -0.44
C PRO A 145 -5.96 -8.29 -1.87
N LEU A 146 -5.22 -8.77 -2.87
CA LEU A 146 -5.63 -8.77 -4.27
C LEU A 146 -6.21 -10.14 -4.61
N ARG A 147 -7.53 -10.21 -4.70
CA ARG A 147 -8.24 -11.47 -4.96
C ARG A 147 -8.67 -11.61 -6.42
N GLN A 148 -8.61 -12.83 -6.94
CA GLN A 148 -9.13 -13.23 -8.23
C GLN A 148 -9.78 -14.62 -8.11
N ARG A 149 -11.03 -14.77 -8.58
CA ARG A 149 -11.79 -16.04 -8.49
C ARG A 149 -11.74 -16.69 -7.09
N GLY A 150 -11.97 -15.87 -6.06
CA GLY A 150 -12.00 -16.33 -4.66
C GLY A 150 -10.64 -16.57 -4.00
N ARG A 151 -9.52 -16.46 -4.72
CA ARG A 151 -8.16 -16.69 -4.18
C ARG A 151 -7.35 -15.40 -4.13
N THR A 152 -6.51 -15.25 -3.10
CA THR A 152 -5.51 -14.17 -3.03
C THR A 152 -4.37 -14.49 -4.00
N VAL A 153 -4.16 -13.61 -4.99
CA VAL A 153 -3.09 -13.71 -6.00
C VAL A 153 -1.97 -12.71 -5.76
N GLY A 154 -2.20 -11.75 -4.86
CA GLY A 154 -1.22 -10.77 -4.44
C GLY A 154 -1.72 -9.89 -3.31
N ALA A 155 -0.97 -8.86 -2.99
CA ALA A 155 -1.36 -7.84 -2.02
C ALA A 155 -0.73 -6.49 -2.36
N LEU A 156 -1.45 -5.42 -2.06
CA LEU A 156 -0.88 -4.09 -1.88
C LEU A 156 -0.65 -3.85 -0.39
N GLN A 157 0.54 -3.39 -0.06
CA GLN A 157 0.88 -2.93 1.28
C GLN A 157 1.17 -1.43 1.23
N VAL A 158 0.67 -0.71 2.21
CA VAL A 158 0.81 0.75 2.32
C VAL A 158 1.31 1.08 3.72
N PHE A 159 2.25 2.02 3.81
CA PHE A 159 2.97 2.33 5.04
C PHE A 159 3.03 3.83 5.29
N TRP A 160 2.87 4.22 6.56
CA TRP A 160 2.96 5.59 7.01
C TRP A 160 3.90 5.72 8.20
N SER A 161 4.59 6.86 8.30
CA SER A 161 5.42 7.31 9.42
C SER A 161 4.59 7.88 10.57
N GLU A 162 3.30 8.10 10.34
CA GLU A 162 2.33 8.56 11.31
C GLU A 162 1.21 7.52 11.54
N PRO A 163 0.48 7.59 12.67
CA PRO A 163 -0.68 6.73 12.90
C PRO A 163 -1.81 7.02 11.89
N ARG A 164 -2.52 5.97 11.47
CA ARG A 164 -3.76 6.06 10.70
C ARG A 164 -4.86 5.32 11.46
N LEU A 165 -5.92 6.04 11.82
CA LEU A 165 -7.01 5.51 12.65
C LEU A 165 -8.20 4.98 11.85
N ALA A 166 -8.31 5.35 10.57
CA ALA A 166 -9.41 4.98 9.72
C ALA A 166 -8.94 4.67 8.29
N TRP A 167 -9.71 3.83 7.61
CA TRP A 167 -9.51 3.49 6.21
C TRP A 167 -10.84 3.42 5.48
N ASP A 168 -10.89 4.04 4.29
CA ASP A 168 -12.02 3.99 3.38
C ASP A 168 -11.87 2.82 2.39
N ASP A 169 -12.78 1.84 2.47
CA ASP A 169 -12.75 0.66 1.62
C ASP A 169 -13.15 0.95 0.16
N ASP A 170 -13.84 2.06 -0.14
CA ASP A 170 -14.19 2.42 -1.51
C ASP A 170 -12.94 2.81 -2.31
N ARG A 171 -12.06 3.61 -1.72
CA ARG A 171 -10.69 3.80 -2.24
C ARG A 171 -9.97 2.46 -2.37
N GLY A 172 -10.09 1.60 -1.37
CA GLY A 172 -9.56 0.23 -1.39
C GLY A 172 -10.01 -0.59 -2.61
N ARG A 173 -11.24 -0.42 -3.10
CA ARG A 173 -11.73 -1.13 -4.31
C ARG A 173 -10.96 -0.73 -5.55
N LEU A 174 -10.75 0.57 -5.77
CA LEU A 174 -9.98 1.09 -6.91
C LEU A 174 -8.52 0.65 -6.84
N LEU A 175 -7.89 0.76 -5.66
CA LEU A 175 -6.50 0.34 -5.46
C LEU A 175 -6.32 -1.17 -5.71
N ARG A 176 -7.28 -2.01 -5.30
CA ARG A 176 -7.24 -3.45 -5.62
C ARG A 176 -7.34 -3.71 -7.13
N THR A 177 -8.08 -2.89 -7.89
CA THR A 177 -8.12 -2.97 -9.36
C THR A 177 -6.77 -2.64 -9.96
N LEU A 178 -6.17 -1.52 -9.56
CA LEU A 178 -4.83 -1.13 -9.98
C LEU A 178 -3.79 -2.21 -9.63
N GLY A 179 -3.79 -2.73 -8.40
CA GLY A 179 -2.86 -3.77 -7.96
C GLY A 179 -2.94 -5.05 -8.82
N ARG A 180 -4.15 -5.50 -9.18
CA ARG A 180 -4.32 -6.66 -10.09
C ARG A 180 -3.81 -6.38 -11.49
N PHE A 181 -4.05 -5.17 -12.01
CA PHE A 181 -3.52 -4.75 -13.30
C PHE A 181 -1.99 -4.78 -13.30
N LEU A 182 -1.35 -4.18 -12.29
CA LEU A 182 0.11 -4.16 -12.15
C LEU A 182 0.72 -5.58 -12.05
N LEU A 183 0.08 -6.49 -11.31
CA LEU A 183 0.49 -7.91 -11.27
C LEU A 183 0.42 -8.60 -12.64
N THR A 184 -0.53 -8.18 -13.48
CA THR A 184 -0.67 -8.73 -14.83
C THR A 184 0.46 -8.23 -15.74
N CYS A 185 0.83 -6.97 -15.63
CA CYS A 185 1.95 -6.40 -16.38
C CYS A 185 3.30 -7.01 -16.01
N ASP A 186 3.54 -7.29 -14.72
CA ASP A 186 4.74 -8.02 -14.26
C ASP A 186 4.83 -9.44 -14.85
N GLY A 187 3.70 -10.14 -14.95
CA GLY A 187 3.65 -11.52 -15.45
C GLY A 187 3.99 -11.68 -16.94
N ARG A 188 3.88 -10.63 -17.75
CA ARG A 188 4.17 -10.64 -19.20
C ARG A 188 5.66 -10.76 -19.54
N VAL A 189 6.55 -10.57 -18.56
CA VAL A 189 8.02 -10.56 -18.75
C VAL A 189 8.66 -11.93 -18.51
N ARG A 190 7.89 -12.93 -18.03
CA ARG A 190 8.40 -14.26 -17.62
C ARG A 190 8.07 -15.41 -18.57
N THR A 191 7.64 -15.13 -19.81
CA THR A 191 7.44 -16.10 -20.90
C THR A 191 8.38 -15.78 -22.05
#